data_AF-K7Z041-F1
#
_entry.id   AF-K7Z041-F1
#
_cell.length_a   1.000
_cell.length_b   1.000
_cell.length_c   1.000
_cell.angle_alpha   90.00
_cell.angle_beta   90.00
_cell.angle_gamma   90.00
#
_symmetry.space_group_name_H-M   'P 1'
#
loop_
_entity.id
_entity.type
_entity.pdbx_description
1 polymer ?
#
loop_
_entity_poly.entity_id
_entity_poly.type
_entity_poly.pdbx_seq_one_letter_code
_entity_poly.pdbx_strand_id
1 'polypeptide(L)'
;MISSPQSGGTPLVTSFALINLGDFMKRSGLAAFMALLSLVHNTARAEIIVDLPFPGEFEGDVVTTPTTPPAPPAEDTTQTQSTTTPTAPAAPVQTEYKGELSITSMSRKSGGATYKIDLQRSAVLNRLELVVEVNKLKIHSASLITERGQQISVREFKDSRVLSTWESLVSENLNLSDRVASIELVAESYGGAANIRLRAIGASEVPRLALQQVIEPVAATPAAPPAPGNSTPVQIQPSAPNSRPEAIAKGTKIVYSGSYVGTIVQILGGGKVRVTLDGYSGTHDIDIRDIGTQTACLDGLCGGHNILYSGSYSGVIKEVFSNKKARVVLDGYSGLHIVNLSELAKSVDCHQNFCINRQAIYSNSYDATIKKLFTNGKAQVTLAGYSGMHIVNLSELANSIQCSRELCVGDSVMYNNTSKAKLLKVYSNGKVQVTIEGYSGTHMISISEISRPTRCLEGVCAGDSLMYDRTMEAKVIEVYNNRQALVTIAGYNGTHTVAISSLSKKINCASGICAGDQLMYDFTMKAKVIKVFSNGQALVTIEGYNGTHTVSLSTLTKAVTCSKGICAGDRIVYDRTYTGKVISVFGNGTAQVTLNGYSGTHNVHLSSLVKSK
;
A
#
# COMPACT_ATOMS: atom_id res chain seq x y z
N MET A 1 -56.17 18.11 48.09
CA MET A 1 -57.06 17.62 47.03
C MET A 1 -56.22 17.41 45.79
N ILE A 2 -56.11 16.14 45.35
CA ILE A 2 -56.09 15.60 43.97
C ILE A 2 -54.98 16.11 43.01
N SER A 3 -54.19 15.32 42.29
CA SER A 3 -53.88 13.87 42.22
C SER A 3 -52.70 13.66 41.25
N SER A 4 -51.96 12.56 41.44
CA SER A 4 -50.87 12.02 40.60
C SER A 4 -51.29 11.63 39.17
N PRO A 5 -50.33 11.12 38.36
CA PRO A 5 -50.39 9.69 38.07
C PRO A 5 -49.05 8.94 38.24
N GLN A 6 -49.20 7.65 38.57
CA GLN A 6 -48.18 6.62 38.75
C GLN A 6 -48.00 5.76 37.49
N SER A 7 -46.79 5.24 37.29
CA SER A 7 -46.47 3.87 36.82
C SER A 7 -44.97 3.64 37.09
N GLY A 8 -44.46 2.62 37.78
CA GLY A 8 -44.92 1.26 37.98
C GLY A 8 -44.00 0.31 37.20
N GLY A 9 -42.89 -0.14 37.80
CA GLY A 9 -41.93 -1.05 37.17
C GLY A 9 -40.93 -1.67 38.15
N THR A 10 -41.15 -2.93 38.47
CA THR A 10 -40.42 -3.86 39.36
C THR A 10 -38.95 -4.14 38.96
N PRO A 11 -38.03 -4.39 39.92
CA PRO A 11 -36.73 -4.99 39.62
C PRO A 11 -36.76 -6.52 39.78
N LEU A 12 -36.27 -7.22 38.75
CA LEU A 12 -36.07 -8.68 38.76
C LEU A 12 -34.65 -8.98 39.23
N VAL A 13 -34.54 -9.59 40.39
CA VAL A 13 -33.30 -10.14 40.96
C VAL A 13 -33.04 -11.49 40.30
N THR A 14 -31.87 -11.67 39.69
CA THR A 14 -31.37 -13.00 39.30
C THR A 14 -29.98 -13.23 39.87
N SER A 15 -29.94 -14.05 40.91
CA SER A 15 -28.75 -14.74 41.41
C SER A 15 -28.30 -15.77 40.38
N PHE A 16 -26.99 -15.82 40.08
CA PHE A 16 -26.36 -17.02 39.55
C PHE A 16 -25.14 -17.37 40.38
N ALA A 17 -25.16 -18.61 40.86
CA ALA A 17 -24.21 -19.23 41.76
C ALA A 17 -22.90 -19.59 41.05
N LEU A 18 -21.80 -19.42 41.79
CA LEU A 18 -20.52 -20.04 41.51
C LEU A 18 -20.65 -21.57 41.63
N ILE A 19 -20.24 -22.29 40.59
CA ILE A 19 -19.89 -23.72 40.69
C ILE A 19 -18.41 -23.86 40.35
N ASN A 20 -17.67 -24.25 41.37
CA ASN A 20 -16.32 -24.79 41.33
C ASN A 20 -16.38 -26.22 40.80
N LEU A 21 -15.53 -26.58 39.85
CA LEU A 21 -15.19 -27.97 39.54
C LEU A 21 -13.77 -28.02 38.97
N GLY A 22 -12.86 -28.49 39.81
CA GLY A 22 -11.50 -28.88 39.43
C GLY A 22 -11.43 -30.34 38.97
N ASP A 23 -10.37 -30.61 38.21
CA ASP A 23 -9.64 -31.86 38.02
C ASP A 23 -10.40 -33.16 37.68
N PHE A 24 -10.19 -33.70 36.46
CA PHE A 24 -9.50 -34.99 36.27
C PHE A 24 -9.27 -35.36 34.77
N MET A 25 -8.13 -36.05 34.53
CA MET A 25 -7.67 -36.83 33.34
C MET A 25 -7.03 -36.08 32.16
N LYS A 26 -5.69 -36.07 32.02
CA LYS A 26 -4.74 -37.12 31.53
C LYS A 26 -4.74 -37.37 30.00
N ARG A 27 -3.62 -36.95 29.40
CA ARG A 27 -2.79 -37.61 28.35
C ARG A 27 -3.49 -38.33 27.21
N SER A 28 -3.35 -37.80 25.99
CA SER A 28 -2.64 -38.45 24.85
C SER A 28 -3.01 -37.76 23.52
N GLY A 29 -2.03 -37.51 22.64
CA GLY A 29 -2.30 -37.24 21.23
C GLY A 29 -1.82 -35.89 20.70
N LEU A 30 -0.53 -35.57 20.82
CA LEU A 30 0.08 -34.43 20.12
C LEU A 30 1.43 -34.86 19.53
N ALA A 31 1.37 -35.79 18.58
CA ALA A 31 2.54 -36.30 17.85
C ALA A 31 2.25 -36.67 16.38
N ALA A 32 1.10 -36.29 15.82
CA ALA A 32 0.66 -36.76 14.49
C ALA A 32 0.35 -35.66 13.45
N PHE A 33 0.74 -34.39 13.68
CA PHE A 33 0.42 -33.30 12.74
C PHE A 33 1.65 -32.59 12.12
N MET A 34 2.87 -33.08 12.37
CA MET A 34 4.13 -32.47 11.89
C MET A 34 4.87 -33.36 10.87
N ALA A 35 4.15 -33.92 9.89
CA ALA A 35 4.76 -34.76 8.85
C ALA A 35 4.12 -34.64 7.44
N LEU A 36 3.44 -33.52 7.12
CA LEU A 36 2.74 -33.37 5.83
C LEU A 36 2.90 -31.99 5.15
N LEU A 37 4.02 -31.28 5.38
CA LEU A 37 4.34 -30.03 4.68
C LEU A 37 5.83 -29.98 4.31
N SER A 38 6.24 -30.86 3.41
CA SER A 38 7.51 -30.74 2.69
C SER A 38 7.32 -31.37 1.30
N LEU A 39 7.69 -30.62 0.25
CA LEU A 39 7.46 -30.85 -1.19
C LEU A 39 6.11 -30.21 -1.60
N VAL A 40 6.06 -29.08 -2.30
CA VAL A 40 6.59 -28.86 -3.65
C VAL A 40 6.96 -27.37 -3.82
N HIS A 41 8.22 -27.09 -4.16
CA HIS A 41 8.59 -25.89 -4.93
C HIS A 41 8.43 -26.26 -6.40
N ASN A 42 7.62 -25.52 -7.16
CA ASN A 42 7.85 -25.39 -8.60
C ASN A 42 7.43 -24.01 -9.08
N THR A 43 8.38 -23.41 -9.78
CA THR A 43 8.32 -22.16 -10.51
C THR A 43 7.25 -22.20 -11.61
N ALA A 44 6.42 -21.17 -11.69
CA ALA A 44 5.67 -20.86 -12.90
C ALA A 44 5.95 -19.39 -13.27
N ARG A 45 6.81 -19.22 -14.28
CA ARG A 45 6.89 -18.02 -15.10
C ARG A 45 5.62 -17.97 -15.94
N ALA A 46 4.93 -16.83 -15.97
CA ALA A 46 3.87 -16.58 -16.94
C ALA A 46 4.51 -16.03 -18.22
N GLU A 47 4.66 -16.86 -19.24
CA GLU A 47 4.82 -16.41 -20.63
C GLU A 47 3.44 -16.10 -21.19
N ILE A 48 3.30 -14.88 -21.71
CA ILE A 48 2.11 -14.41 -22.42
C ILE A 48 2.21 -14.94 -23.85
N ILE A 49 1.49 -16.01 -24.15
CA ILE A 49 1.21 -16.46 -25.52
C ILE A 49 -0.11 -15.80 -25.92
N VAL A 50 -0.03 -14.78 -26.78
CA VAL A 50 -1.18 -14.29 -27.55
C VAL A 50 -1.13 -15.04 -28.87
N ASP A 51 -1.99 -16.04 -29.02
CA ASP A 51 -2.41 -16.48 -30.34
C ASP A 51 -3.78 -17.16 -30.23
N LEU A 52 -4.80 -16.50 -30.78
CA LEU A 52 -6.08 -17.13 -31.09
C LEU A 52 -6.51 -16.70 -32.51
N PRO A 53 -7.09 -17.64 -33.28
CA PRO A 53 -7.23 -17.51 -34.72
C PRO A 53 -8.45 -16.67 -35.13
N PHE A 54 -8.29 -15.90 -36.20
CA PHE A 54 -9.39 -15.29 -36.95
C PHE A 54 -10.05 -16.32 -37.88
N PRO A 55 -11.39 -16.37 -37.97
CA PRO A 55 -12.09 -17.23 -38.92
C PRO A 55 -12.28 -16.55 -40.28
N GLY A 56 -11.78 -17.23 -41.32
CA GLY A 56 -12.43 -17.47 -42.63
C GLY A 56 -12.94 -16.27 -43.44
N GLU A 57 -12.12 -15.82 -44.38
CA GLU A 57 -12.54 -15.01 -45.52
C GLU A 57 -13.18 -15.85 -46.64
N PHE A 58 -14.13 -15.21 -47.32
CA PHE A 58 -14.91 -15.70 -48.46
C PHE A 58 -14.06 -15.89 -49.72
N GLU A 59 -14.37 -16.94 -50.48
CA GLU A 59 -13.92 -17.17 -51.86
C GLU A 59 -14.44 -16.09 -52.82
N GLY A 60 -13.57 -15.63 -53.73
CA GLY A 60 -13.91 -14.74 -54.83
C GLY A 60 -12.73 -14.52 -55.78
N ASP A 61 -12.60 -15.42 -56.75
CA ASP A 61 -11.64 -15.34 -57.86
C ASP A 61 -11.87 -14.10 -58.74
N VAL A 62 -10.86 -13.24 -58.89
CA VAL A 62 -10.67 -12.39 -60.08
C VAL A 62 -9.17 -12.29 -60.42
N VAL A 63 -8.83 -12.85 -61.57
CA VAL A 63 -7.52 -12.83 -62.23
C VAL A 63 -7.15 -11.42 -62.69
N THR A 64 -6.00 -10.88 -62.28
CA THR A 64 -5.22 -9.92 -63.09
C THR A 64 -3.71 -10.07 -62.83
N THR A 65 -2.94 -10.09 -63.92
CA THR A 65 -1.49 -10.31 -64.04
C THR A 65 -0.63 -9.15 -63.53
N PRO A 66 0.59 -9.39 -63.00
CA PRO A 66 1.51 -8.32 -62.62
C PRO A 66 2.47 -7.93 -63.76
N THR A 67 2.44 -6.65 -64.15
CA THR A 67 3.47 -6.00 -64.98
C THR A 67 4.53 -5.33 -64.10
N THR A 68 5.77 -5.76 -64.28
CA THR A 68 7.00 -5.19 -63.69
C THR A 68 7.43 -3.92 -64.46
N PRO A 69 7.81 -2.82 -63.77
CA PRO A 69 8.59 -1.74 -64.38
C PRO A 69 10.08 -1.78 -63.97
N PRO A 70 10.98 -1.22 -64.81
CA PRO A 70 12.39 -1.60 -64.89
C PRO A 70 13.34 -0.76 -64.02
N ALA A 71 14.54 -1.30 -63.83
CA ALA A 71 15.68 -0.67 -63.17
C ALA A 71 16.21 0.57 -63.93
N PRO A 72 16.69 1.62 -63.24
CA PRO A 72 17.56 2.63 -63.84
C PRO A 72 19.05 2.39 -63.55
N PRO A 73 19.96 2.91 -64.42
CA PRO A 73 21.38 2.61 -64.46
C PRO A 73 22.23 3.63 -63.66
N ALA A 74 23.53 3.33 -63.57
CA ALA A 74 24.60 4.03 -62.87
C ALA A 74 25.09 5.34 -63.54
N GLU A 75 25.93 6.07 -62.78
CA GLU A 75 26.94 7.12 -63.12
C GLU A 75 26.67 8.47 -62.44
N ASP A 76 27.63 9.36 -62.21
CA ASP A 76 29.03 9.35 -61.74
C ASP A 76 29.28 10.82 -61.30
N THR A 77 30.16 11.00 -60.31
CA THR A 77 30.91 12.23 -59.94
C THR A 77 30.40 13.63 -60.35
N THR A 78 30.14 14.51 -59.36
CA THR A 78 30.95 15.73 -59.12
C THR A 78 30.58 16.48 -57.84
N GLN A 79 31.59 17.15 -57.30
CA GLN A 79 31.73 17.76 -55.98
C GLN A 79 30.82 18.97 -55.72
N THR A 80 30.40 19.15 -54.47
CA THR A 80 30.25 20.49 -53.87
C THR A 80 30.71 20.46 -52.42
N GLN A 81 31.73 21.26 -52.13
CA GLN A 81 32.36 21.46 -50.83
C GLN A 81 31.38 22.08 -49.83
N SER A 82 31.25 21.45 -48.67
CA SER A 82 30.73 22.09 -47.45
C SER A 82 31.87 22.20 -46.44
N THR A 83 32.11 23.42 -46.00
CA THR A 83 33.14 23.87 -45.07
C THR A 83 33.15 23.09 -43.75
N THR A 84 34.33 22.56 -43.40
CA THR A 84 34.64 21.85 -42.16
C THR A 84 34.88 22.83 -41.02
N THR A 85 34.03 22.77 -39.99
CA THR A 85 34.35 23.31 -38.65
C THR A 85 35.26 22.32 -37.93
N PRO A 86 36.36 22.73 -37.27
CA PRO A 86 37.28 21.81 -36.61
C PRO A 86 36.63 21.13 -35.40
N THR A 87 36.56 19.80 -35.42
CA THR A 87 36.13 18.97 -34.30
C THR A 87 37.16 19.05 -33.17
N ALA A 88 36.71 19.47 -31.99
CA ALA A 88 37.52 19.50 -30.78
C ALA A 88 38.02 18.09 -30.41
N PRO A 89 39.27 17.95 -29.89
CA PRO A 89 39.84 16.66 -29.56
C PRO A 89 39.03 15.96 -28.46
N ALA A 90 38.64 14.70 -28.71
CA ALA A 90 37.95 13.86 -27.75
C ALA A 90 38.81 13.70 -26.48
N ALA A 91 38.22 14.01 -25.33
CA ALA A 91 38.89 13.89 -24.03
C ALA A 91 39.34 12.43 -23.79
N PRO A 92 40.50 12.22 -23.15
CA PRO A 92 41.01 10.87 -22.87
C PRO A 92 40.05 10.11 -21.96
N VAL A 93 39.65 8.91 -22.39
CA VAL A 93 38.87 7.96 -21.57
C VAL A 93 39.74 7.52 -20.40
N GLN A 94 39.47 8.01 -19.20
CA GLN A 94 40.17 7.57 -17.99
C GLN A 94 39.68 6.16 -17.60
N THR A 95 40.60 5.20 -17.60
CA THR A 95 40.35 3.85 -17.12
C THR A 95 40.19 3.86 -15.59
N GLU A 96 38.99 3.57 -15.08
CA GLU A 96 38.75 3.42 -13.63
C GLU A 96 38.98 1.97 -13.16
N TYR A 97 39.86 1.75 -12.17
CA TYR A 97 40.13 0.43 -11.61
C TYR A 97 39.23 0.16 -10.39
N LYS A 98 38.17 -0.64 -10.53
CA LYS A 98 37.12 -0.82 -9.50
C LYS A 98 37.19 -2.16 -8.79
N GLY A 99 37.29 -2.14 -7.46
CA GLY A 99 37.14 -3.29 -6.57
C GLY A 99 35.87 -3.20 -5.73
N GLU A 100 35.15 -4.31 -5.52
CA GLU A 100 33.89 -4.33 -4.76
C GLU A 100 33.89 -5.36 -3.62
N LEU A 101 33.19 -5.06 -2.53
CA LEU A 101 32.91 -5.96 -1.42
C LEU A 101 31.47 -5.76 -0.93
N SER A 102 30.71 -6.85 -0.84
CA SER A 102 29.40 -6.85 -0.19
C SER A 102 29.56 -7.21 1.29
N ILE A 103 29.03 -6.36 2.17
CA ILE A 103 28.96 -6.58 3.61
C ILE A 103 27.50 -6.84 3.96
N THR A 104 27.20 -8.06 4.41
CA THR A 104 25.84 -8.51 4.74
C THR A 104 25.59 -8.48 6.24
N SER A 105 24.34 -8.31 6.64
CA SER A 105 23.89 -8.44 8.04
C SER A 105 24.53 -7.44 8.99
N MET A 106 24.54 -6.15 8.61
CA MET A 106 25.09 -5.10 9.46
C MET A 106 24.34 -4.94 10.79
N SER A 107 25.07 -4.65 11.86
CA SER A 107 24.58 -4.65 13.24
C SER A 107 23.61 -3.50 13.50
N ARG A 108 22.64 -3.75 14.38
CA ARG A 108 21.66 -2.76 14.86
C ARG A 108 22.05 -2.14 16.20
N LYS A 109 23.25 -2.45 16.71
CA LYS A 109 23.68 -1.92 18.00
C LYS A 109 23.94 -0.42 17.89
N SER A 110 23.38 0.32 18.84
CA SER A 110 23.56 1.77 18.97
C SER A 110 25.05 2.13 19.01
N GLY A 111 25.45 3.13 18.23
CA GLY A 111 26.85 3.53 18.04
C GLY A 111 27.55 2.82 16.87
N GLY A 112 26.89 1.84 16.23
CA GLY A 112 27.42 1.11 15.09
C GLY A 112 28.46 0.05 15.44
N ALA A 113 28.63 -0.92 14.55
CA ALA A 113 29.75 -1.85 14.60
C ALA A 113 30.89 -1.35 13.72
N THR A 114 32.12 -1.67 14.11
CA THR A 114 33.31 -1.38 13.31
C THR A 114 33.58 -2.54 12.38
N TYR A 115 33.53 -2.26 11.08
CA TYR A 115 33.86 -3.18 10.00
C TYR A 115 35.26 -2.85 9.51
N LYS A 116 36.19 -3.78 9.71
CA LYS A 116 37.56 -3.65 9.21
C LYS A 116 37.70 -4.43 7.90
N ILE A 117 37.95 -3.70 6.82
CA ILE A 117 38.11 -4.23 5.45
C ILE A 117 39.58 -4.10 5.07
N ASP A 118 40.25 -5.22 4.86
CA ASP A 118 41.64 -5.22 4.41
C ASP A 118 41.70 -5.25 2.87
N LEU A 119 42.71 -4.57 2.32
CA LEU A 119 43.07 -4.70 0.92
C LEU A 119 44.11 -5.82 0.80
N GLN A 120 43.88 -6.83 -0.05
CA GLN A 120 44.81 -7.95 -0.24
C GLN A 120 46.23 -7.50 -0.60
N ARG A 121 46.33 -6.37 -1.31
CA ARG A 121 47.57 -5.65 -1.59
C ARG A 121 47.28 -4.16 -1.35
N SER A 122 48.18 -3.47 -0.65
CA SER A 122 48.02 -2.03 -0.42
C SER A 122 47.89 -1.30 -1.76
N ALA A 123 46.99 -0.34 -1.89
CA ALA A 123 46.75 0.35 -3.16
C ALA A 123 46.47 1.84 -2.96
N VAL A 124 46.84 2.68 -3.94
CA VAL A 124 46.44 4.10 -3.94
C VAL A 124 44.98 4.16 -4.38
N LEU A 125 44.13 4.71 -3.53
CA LEU A 125 42.69 4.84 -3.79
C LEU A 125 42.39 6.27 -4.24
N ASN A 126 41.64 6.40 -5.33
CA ASN A 126 41.10 7.68 -5.80
C ASN A 126 39.80 8.03 -5.08
N ARG A 127 38.93 7.04 -4.83
CA ARG A 127 37.57 7.27 -4.31
C ARG A 127 36.98 6.03 -3.67
N LEU A 128 36.08 6.22 -2.72
CA LEU A 128 35.17 5.21 -2.19
C LEU A 128 33.72 5.50 -2.59
N GLU A 129 32.97 4.46 -2.89
CA GLU A 129 31.52 4.53 -3.11
C GLU A 129 30.86 3.44 -2.28
N LEU A 130 29.83 3.81 -1.52
CA LEU A 130 29.03 2.89 -0.73
C LEU A 130 27.60 2.94 -1.23
N VAL A 131 27.03 1.78 -1.54
CA VAL A 131 25.63 1.63 -1.95
C VAL A 131 24.90 0.78 -0.93
N VAL A 132 23.76 1.26 -0.44
CA VAL A 132 22.92 0.47 0.47
C VAL A 132 22.05 -0.48 -0.34
N GLU A 133 22.22 -1.79 -0.20
CA GLU A 133 21.49 -2.78 -0.99
C GLU A 133 20.18 -3.22 -0.32
N VAL A 134 20.18 -3.30 1.01
CA VAL A 134 19.03 -3.77 1.80
C VAL A 134 18.92 -2.97 3.09
N ASN A 135 17.70 -2.56 3.46
CA ASN A 135 17.35 -1.76 4.64
C ASN A 135 18.05 -0.38 4.67
N LYS A 136 17.85 0.39 5.76
CA LYS A 136 18.44 1.73 5.92
C LYS A 136 19.74 1.64 6.71
N LEU A 137 20.67 2.55 6.47
CA LEU A 137 22.00 2.56 7.10
C LEU A 137 22.38 3.96 7.56
N LYS A 138 22.98 4.09 8.74
CA LYS A 138 23.71 5.31 9.13
C LYS A 138 25.20 5.00 9.21
N ILE A 139 26.03 5.83 8.59
CA ILE A 139 27.48 5.75 8.71
C ILE A 139 27.92 6.76 9.76
N HIS A 140 28.55 6.30 10.83
CA HIS A 140 29.06 7.18 11.88
C HIS A 140 30.44 7.74 11.50
N SER A 141 31.30 6.90 10.94
CA SER A 141 32.60 7.32 10.40
C SER A 141 33.16 6.30 9.41
N ALA A 142 34.08 6.77 8.56
CA ALA A 142 34.98 5.90 7.84
C ALA A 142 36.41 6.48 7.87
N SER A 143 37.39 5.59 7.95
CA SER A 143 38.80 5.94 7.92
C SER A 143 39.62 4.94 7.12
N LEU A 144 40.64 5.45 6.44
CA LEU A 144 41.62 4.68 5.69
C LEU A 144 42.87 4.52 6.56
N ILE A 145 43.41 3.31 6.63
CA ILE A 145 44.68 3.04 7.29
C ILE A 145 45.70 2.80 6.19
N THR A 146 46.72 3.66 6.13
CA THR A 146 47.81 3.53 5.16
C THR A 146 48.76 2.40 5.54
N GLU A 147 49.61 2.00 4.60
CA GLU A 147 50.70 1.03 4.84
C GLU A 147 51.67 1.48 5.95
N ARG A 148 51.76 2.79 6.20
CA ARG A 148 52.54 3.38 7.31
C ARG A 148 51.81 3.39 8.66
N GLY A 149 50.58 2.86 8.72
CA GLY A 149 49.74 2.88 9.91
C GLY A 149 49.07 4.23 10.19
N GLN A 150 49.19 5.22 9.30
CA GLN A 150 48.50 6.49 9.45
C GLN A 150 47.01 6.31 9.13
N GLN A 151 46.16 6.78 10.06
CA GLN A 151 44.70 6.80 9.89
C GLN A 151 44.26 8.13 9.27
N ILE A 152 43.46 8.07 8.20
CA ILE A 152 42.96 9.21 7.43
C ILE A 152 41.44 9.14 7.41
N SER A 153 40.76 10.14 7.95
CA SER A 153 39.28 10.16 7.99
C SER A 153 38.70 10.55 6.62
N VAL A 154 37.67 9.83 6.18
CA VAL A 154 36.90 10.14 4.96
C VAL A 154 35.74 11.07 5.34
N ARG A 155 35.85 12.35 4.98
CA ARG A 155 34.97 13.41 5.49
C ARG A 155 33.51 13.18 5.16
N GLU A 156 33.18 12.77 3.95
CA GLU A 156 31.79 12.60 3.48
C GLU A 156 31.06 11.50 4.23
N PHE A 157 31.81 10.55 4.81
CA PHE A 157 31.26 9.39 5.51
C PHE A 157 31.17 9.65 7.03
N LYS A 158 31.51 10.85 7.50
CA LYS A 158 31.41 11.22 8.91
C LYS A 158 29.99 11.69 9.24
N ASP A 159 29.36 11.01 10.19
CA ASP A 159 28.00 11.27 10.68
C ASP A 159 26.99 11.48 9.54
N SER A 160 26.90 10.50 8.64
CA SER A 160 25.96 10.56 7.53
C SER A 160 24.52 10.67 8.04
N ARG A 161 23.63 11.20 7.20
CA ARG A 161 22.19 10.95 7.37
C ARG A 161 21.89 9.45 7.27
N VAL A 162 20.69 9.06 7.68
CA VAL A 162 20.19 7.69 7.43
C VAL A 162 19.94 7.53 5.93
N LEU A 163 20.77 6.70 5.30
CA LEU A 163 20.72 6.34 3.89
C LEU A 163 19.61 5.31 3.66
N SER A 164 18.83 5.50 2.60
CA SER A 164 17.77 4.59 2.17
C SER A 164 18.30 3.47 1.27
N THR A 165 17.50 2.44 1.06
CA THR A 165 17.84 1.36 0.12
C THR A 165 18.05 1.92 -1.29
N TRP A 166 19.11 1.47 -1.95
CA TRP A 166 19.66 1.95 -3.23
C TRP A 166 20.27 3.36 -3.21
N GLU A 167 20.32 4.02 -2.06
CA GLU A 167 21.05 5.28 -1.94
C GLU A 167 22.56 5.01 -1.95
N SER A 168 23.29 5.84 -2.69
CA SER A 168 24.75 5.78 -2.78
C SER A 168 25.39 6.99 -2.11
N LEU A 169 26.45 6.76 -1.34
CA LEU A 169 27.32 7.80 -0.79
C LEU A 169 28.71 7.65 -1.39
N VAL A 170 29.23 8.74 -1.95
CA VAL A 170 30.51 8.77 -2.67
C VAL A 170 31.45 9.72 -1.93
N SER A 171 32.68 9.28 -1.68
CA SER A 171 33.71 10.12 -1.06
C SER A 171 34.20 11.19 -2.03
N GLU A 172 34.87 12.20 -1.49
CA GLU A 172 35.71 13.08 -2.31
C GLU A 172 36.86 12.31 -2.98
N ASN A 173 37.55 12.98 -3.89
CA ASN A 173 38.81 12.46 -4.44
C ASN A 173 39.84 12.39 -3.32
N LEU A 174 40.17 11.17 -2.93
CA LEU A 174 41.17 10.82 -1.95
C LEU A 174 42.53 11.11 -2.59
N ASN A 175 42.99 12.36 -2.56
CA ASN A 175 44.30 12.77 -3.11
C ASN A 175 45.46 12.25 -2.23
N LEU A 176 45.55 10.93 -2.09
CA LEU A 176 46.50 10.24 -1.22
C LEU A 176 47.75 9.90 -2.01
N SER A 177 48.91 10.31 -1.49
CA SER A 177 50.21 9.84 -2.00
C SER A 177 50.54 8.42 -1.53
N ASP A 178 49.93 8.00 -0.42
CA ASP A 178 50.27 6.76 0.27
C ASP A 178 49.30 5.64 -0.08
N ARG A 179 49.79 4.40 -0.08
CA ARG A 179 48.98 3.21 -0.33
C ARG A 179 48.14 2.89 0.92
N VAL A 180 46.86 2.64 0.69
CA VAL A 180 45.90 2.21 1.73
C VAL A 180 46.03 0.71 1.93
N ALA A 181 46.20 0.28 3.18
CA ALA A 181 46.26 -1.13 3.57
C ALA A 181 44.90 -1.66 4.04
N SER A 182 44.10 -0.84 4.73
CA SER A 182 42.77 -1.22 5.18
C SER A 182 41.82 -0.02 5.31
N ILE A 183 40.53 -0.31 5.41
CA ILE A 183 39.43 0.63 5.57
C ILE A 183 38.66 0.23 6.83
N GLU A 184 38.47 1.16 7.75
CA GLU A 184 37.61 0.99 8.92
C GLU A 184 36.33 1.78 8.71
N LEU A 185 35.20 1.08 8.75
CA LEU A 185 33.86 1.66 8.58
C LEU A 185 33.07 1.44 9.87
N VAL A 186 32.61 2.51 10.51
CA VAL A 186 31.70 2.44 11.66
C VAL A 186 30.31 2.76 11.18
N ALA A 187 29.42 1.77 11.20
CA ALA A 187 28.08 1.93 10.65
C ALA A 187 27.04 1.13 11.44
N GLU A 188 25.81 1.63 11.41
CA GLU A 188 24.67 1.11 12.13
C GLU A 188 23.49 0.91 11.18
N SER A 189 22.83 -0.25 11.28
CA SER A 189 21.64 -0.56 10.51
C SER A 189 20.37 -0.02 11.17
N TYR A 190 19.53 0.66 10.39
CA TYR A 190 18.25 1.24 10.82
C TYR A 190 17.07 0.44 10.26
N GLY A 191 16.25 -0.10 11.17
CA GLY A 191 15.04 -0.87 10.87
C GLY A 191 15.27 -2.39 10.72
N GLY A 192 16.20 -2.79 9.84
CA GLY A 192 16.46 -4.19 9.49
C GLY A 192 17.92 -4.61 9.70
N ALA A 193 18.34 -5.78 9.21
CA ALA A 193 19.78 -6.06 9.02
C ALA A 193 20.16 -5.49 7.65
N ALA A 194 21.08 -4.53 7.60
CA ALA A 194 21.42 -3.86 6.35
C ALA A 194 22.48 -4.63 5.58
N ASN A 195 22.38 -4.57 4.26
CA ASN A 195 23.43 -5.04 3.35
C ASN A 195 23.95 -3.84 2.58
N ILE A 196 25.26 -3.76 2.41
CA ILE A 196 25.90 -2.69 1.66
C ILE A 196 26.88 -3.27 0.65
N ARG A 197 27.10 -2.52 -0.43
CA ARG A 197 28.18 -2.73 -1.38
C ARG A 197 29.18 -1.59 -1.25
N LEU A 198 30.39 -1.91 -0.82
CA LEU A 198 31.51 -0.98 -0.77
C LEU A 198 32.35 -1.15 -2.04
N ARG A 199 32.62 -0.05 -2.73
CA ARG A 199 33.43 0.02 -3.93
C ARG A 199 34.64 0.90 -3.65
N ALA A 200 35.82 0.37 -3.92
CA ALA A 200 37.08 1.11 -3.88
C ALA A 200 37.61 1.30 -5.29
N ILE A 201 37.85 2.56 -5.68
CA ILE A 201 38.38 2.91 -7.00
C ILE A 201 39.87 3.21 -6.83
N GLY A 202 40.72 2.37 -7.42
CA GLY A 202 42.17 2.51 -7.39
C GLY A 202 42.70 3.44 -8.48
N ALA A 203 43.85 4.06 -8.22
CA ALA A 203 44.54 4.94 -9.18
C ALA A 203 45.23 4.15 -10.30
N SER A 204 45.83 3.00 -9.96
CA SER A 204 46.73 2.25 -10.86
C SER A 204 46.43 0.75 -10.94
N GLU A 205 45.67 0.20 -10.01
CA GLU A 205 45.35 -1.23 -9.95
C GLU A 205 43.96 -1.46 -9.34
N VAL A 206 43.35 -2.61 -9.63
CA VAL A 206 42.04 -2.98 -9.09
C VAL A 206 42.19 -3.41 -7.62
N PRO A 207 41.63 -2.68 -6.64
CA PRO A 207 41.73 -3.08 -5.23
C PRO A 207 40.95 -4.38 -4.98
N ARG A 208 41.53 -5.31 -4.23
CA ARG A 208 40.84 -6.53 -3.79
C ARG A 208 40.53 -6.42 -2.31
N LEU A 209 39.24 -6.32 -1.99
CA LEU A 209 38.74 -6.06 -0.65
C LEU A 209 38.35 -7.38 0.04
N ALA A 210 38.68 -7.52 1.32
CA ALA A 210 38.27 -8.65 2.15
C ALA A 210 37.83 -8.16 3.53
N LEU A 211 36.66 -8.61 4.00
CA LEU A 211 36.19 -8.31 5.35
C LEU A 211 36.98 -9.15 6.36
N GLN A 212 37.76 -8.50 7.22
CA GLN A 212 38.60 -9.20 8.21
C GLN A 212 37.85 -9.43 9.52
N GLN A 213 37.27 -8.36 10.08
CA GLN A 213 36.70 -8.40 11.41
C GLN A 213 35.50 -7.46 11.52
N VAL A 214 34.49 -7.93 12.25
CA VAL A 214 33.37 -7.12 12.73
C VAL A 214 33.53 -7.00 14.24
N ILE A 215 33.86 -5.81 14.71
CA ILE A 215 33.95 -5.51 16.14
C ILE A 215 32.61 -4.90 16.54
N GLU A 216 31.79 -5.71 17.19
CA GLU A 216 30.55 -5.20 17.77
C GLU A 216 30.87 -4.26 18.94
N PRO A 217 30.13 -3.17 19.12
CA PRO A 217 30.30 -2.33 20.29
C PRO A 217 30.03 -3.18 21.53
N VAL A 218 30.98 -3.14 22.47
CA VAL A 218 30.83 -3.78 23.78
C VAL A 218 29.65 -3.09 24.45
N ALA A 219 28.53 -3.79 24.57
CA ALA A 219 27.41 -3.32 25.36
C ALA A 219 27.95 -3.07 26.77
N ALA A 220 27.89 -1.83 27.24
CA ALA A 220 28.31 -1.53 28.60
C ALA A 220 27.52 -2.45 29.53
N THR A 221 28.22 -3.34 30.25
CA THR A 221 27.61 -4.23 31.22
C THR A 221 26.79 -3.37 32.17
N PRO A 222 25.46 -3.57 32.27
CA PRO A 222 24.66 -2.81 33.19
C PRO A 222 25.23 -2.99 34.59
N ALA A 223 25.65 -1.90 35.23
CA ALA A 223 25.98 -1.94 36.64
C ALA A 223 24.74 -2.46 37.38
N ALA A 224 24.89 -3.53 38.16
CA ALA A 224 23.81 -4.12 38.92
C ALA A 224 23.10 -3.01 39.75
N PRO A 225 21.77 -2.90 39.69
CA PRO A 225 21.05 -1.90 40.47
C PRO A 225 21.39 -2.07 41.96
N PRO A 226 21.71 -0.99 42.70
CA PRO A 226 21.82 -1.09 44.14
C PRO A 226 20.49 -1.61 44.71
N ALA A 227 20.58 -2.55 45.66
CA ALA A 227 19.43 -3.18 46.28
C ALA A 227 18.43 -2.13 46.81
N PRO A 228 17.11 -2.37 46.68
CA PRO A 228 16.09 -1.40 47.06
C PRO A 228 16.12 -1.19 48.58
N GLY A 229 16.65 -0.04 49.00
CA GLY A 229 16.49 0.45 50.36
C GLY A 229 15.03 0.84 50.59
N ASN A 230 14.41 0.25 51.60
CA ASN A 230 13.09 0.62 52.12
C ASN A 230 13.03 2.14 52.36
N SER A 231 12.43 2.87 51.44
CA SER A 231 12.00 4.25 51.63
C SER A 231 10.48 4.24 51.66
N THR A 232 9.95 4.66 52.80
CA THR A 232 8.53 4.92 53.06
C THR A 232 7.95 5.82 51.95
N PRO A 233 6.67 5.63 51.56
CA PRO A 233 6.06 6.41 50.51
C PRO A 233 5.92 7.87 50.96
N VAL A 234 6.77 8.74 50.40
CA VAL A 234 6.57 10.19 50.48
C VAL A 234 5.40 10.52 49.56
N GLN A 235 4.26 10.80 50.18
CA GLN A 235 3.08 11.34 49.52
C GLN A 235 3.43 12.71 48.93
N ILE A 236 3.67 12.77 47.62
CA ILE A 236 3.89 14.03 46.90
C ILE A 236 2.55 14.74 46.81
N GLN A 237 2.33 15.66 47.74
CA GLN A 237 1.20 16.59 47.73
C GLN A 237 1.45 17.67 46.66
N PRO A 238 0.51 17.97 45.75
CA PRO A 238 0.71 18.99 44.73
C PRO A 238 0.79 20.37 45.40
N SER A 239 1.96 20.99 45.35
CA SER A 239 2.16 22.35 45.86
C SER A 239 1.58 23.35 44.87
N ALA A 240 0.86 24.33 45.40
CA ALA A 240 0.17 25.39 44.67
C ALA A 240 1.07 26.16 43.68
N PRO A 241 0.50 26.69 42.59
CA PRO A 241 1.23 27.46 41.60
C PRO A 241 1.50 28.89 42.09
N ASN A 242 2.69 29.40 41.77
CA ASN A 242 3.16 30.78 41.89
C ASN A 242 3.39 31.34 43.30
N SER A 243 4.64 31.35 43.77
CA SER A 243 5.13 32.37 44.71
C SER A 243 6.66 32.42 44.83
N ARG A 244 7.25 33.49 44.28
CA ARG A 244 8.61 34.04 44.51
C ARG A 244 9.81 33.10 44.25
N PRO A 245 10.99 33.64 43.83
CA PRO A 245 12.22 32.87 43.87
C PRO A 245 12.42 32.40 45.32
N GLU A 246 12.39 31.09 45.52
CA GLU A 246 12.70 30.45 46.79
C GLU A 246 14.01 31.04 47.31
N ALA A 247 13.97 31.59 48.52
CA ALA A 247 15.13 32.20 49.14
C ALA A 247 16.27 31.17 49.13
N ILE A 248 17.40 31.55 48.54
CA ILE A 248 18.55 30.66 48.39
C ILE A 248 19.00 30.22 49.78
N ALA A 249 18.84 28.94 50.09
CA ALA A 249 19.04 28.38 51.42
C ALA A 249 20.14 27.30 51.41
N LYS A 250 20.69 27.03 52.59
CA LYS A 250 21.54 25.85 52.80
C LYS A 250 20.70 24.59 52.51
N GLY A 251 21.26 23.66 51.74
CA GLY A 251 20.60 22.43 51.31
C GLY A 251 19.88 22.55 49.96
N THR A 252 19.73 23.76 49.39
CA THR A 252 19.13 23.93 48.06
C THR A 252 20.02 23.30 46.99
N LYS A 253 19.43 22.44 46.16
CA LYS A 253 20.08 21.89 44.96
C LYS A 253 20.19 22.95 43.88
N ILE A 254 21.31 22.93 43.17
CA ILE A 254 21.65 23.91 42.16
C ILE A 254 22.24 23.26 40.91
N VAL A 255 22.25 24.00 39.81
CA VAL A 255 23.09 23.74 38.65
C VAL A 255 24.02 24.93 38.43
N TYR A 256 25.32 24.69 38.32
CA TYR A 256 26.37 25.68 38.11
C TYR A 256 26.98 25.56 36.71
N SER A 257 27.29 26.71 36.10
CA SER A 257 27.94 26.82 34.79
C SER A 257 27.24 26.00 33.69
N GLY A 258 25.93 25.74 33.86
CA GLY A 258 25.11 24.98 32.94
C GLY A 258 25.34 23.46 32.88
N SER A 259 26.29 22.91 33.66
CA SER A 259 26.75 21.52 33.51
C SER A 259 26.99 20.77 34.83
N TYR A 260 27.04 21.45 35.97
CA TYR A 260 27.39 20.82 37.25
C TYR A 260 26.25 20.91 38.22
N VAL A 261 25.66 19.77 38.62
CA VAL A 261 24.68 19.76 39.70
C VAL A 261 25.40 19.76 41.05
N GLY A 262 24.84 20.43 42.04
CA GLY A 262 25.39 20.44 43.38
C GLY A 262 24.37 20.87 44.43
N THR A 263 24.84 21.07 45.65
CA THR A 263 24.04 21.50 46.80
C THR A 263 24.74 22.64 47.54
N ILE A 264 24.01 23.68 47.92
CA ILE A 264 24.54 24.77 48.73
C ILE A 264 24.79 24.28 50.15
N VAL A 265 26.03 24.36 50.62
CA VAL A 265 26.41 24.00 51.99
C VAL A 265 26.51 25.20 52.92
N GLN A 266 26.77 26.40 52.38
CA GLN A 266 26.83 27.64 53.15
C GLN A 266 26.55 28.86 52.25
N ILE A 267 25.83 29.84 52.77
CA ILE A 267 25.65 31.14 52.12
C ILE A 267 26.75 32.06 52.63
N LEU A 268 27.52 32.64 51.72
CA LEU A 268 28.59 33.58 52.03
C LEU A 268 28.08 35.00 51.79
N GLY A 269 28.59 35.98 52.53
CA GLY A 269 28.30 37.39 52.26
C GLY A 269 28.76 37.81 50.86
N GLY A 270 28.21 38.91 50.33
CA GLY A 270 28.66 39.48 49.05
C GLY A 270 28.23 38.72 47.80
N GLY A 271 27.09 38.00 47.85
CA GLY A 271 26.52 37.32 46.68
C GLY A 271 27.22 36.02 46.30
N LYS A 272 27.99 35.40 47.21
CA LYS A 272 28.64 34.11 46.99
C LYS A 272 27.97 33.00 47.81
N VAL A 273 28.06 31.78 47.31
CA VAL A 273 27.63 30.58 48.03
C VAL A 273 28.73 29.53 47.97
N ARG A 274 28.89 28.77 49.06
CA ARG A 274 29.72 27.57 49.09
C ARG A 274 28.86 26.37 48.74
N VAL A 275 29.30 25.57 47.78
CA VAL A 275 28.56 24.41 47.26
C VAL A 275 29.42 23.16 47.25
N THR A 276 28.78 21.99 47.32
CA THR A 276 29.37 20.69 46.93
C THR A 276 28.82 20.31 45.57
N LEU A 277 29.67 19.97 44.60
CA LEU A 277 29.27 19.57 43.26
C LEU A 277 29.29 18.04 43.12
N ASP A 278 28.27 17.46 42.49
CA ASP A 278 28.15 16.03 42.23
C ASP A 278 29.40 15.55 41.43
N GLY A 279 30.12 14.57 41.97
CA GLY A 279 31.31 13.99 41.34
C GLY A 279 32.62 14.74 41.58
N TYR A 280 32.60 15.84 42.33
CA TYR A 280 33.81 16.58 42.73
C TYR A 280 34.05 16.46 44.24
N SER A 281 35.32 16.40 44.64
CA SER A 281 35.70 16.41 46.05
C SER A 281 35.80 17.83 46.59
N GLY A 282 35.31 18.02 47.82
CA GLY A 282 35.41 19.30 48.53
C GLY A 282 34.27 20.27 48.26
N THR A 283 34.51 21.54 48.56
CA THR A 283 33.53 22.62 48.43
C THR A 283 34.08 23.76 47.57
N HIS A 284 33.21 24.43 46.82
CA HIS A 284 33.56 25.52 45.93
C HIS A 284 32.77 26.78 46.27
N ASP A 285 33.43 27.94 46.23
CA ASP A 285 32.78 29.24 46.43
C ASP A 285 32.42 29.84 45.06
N ILE A 286 31.13 30.06 44.81
CA ILE A 286 30.56 30.39 43.51
C ILE A 286 29.67 31.64 43.63
N ASP A 287 29.62 32.49 42.59
CA ASP A 287 28.68 33.62 42.53
C ASP A 287 27.25 33.11 42.36
N ILE A 288 26.34 33.65 43.17
CA ILE A 288 24.92 33.30 43.17
C ILE A 288 24.22 33.61 41.84
N ARG A 289 24.81 34.45 40.99
CA ARG A 289 24.31 34.76 39.64
C ARG A 289 24.60 33.66 38.62
N ASP A 290 25.57 32.78 38.91
CA ASP A 290 26.01 31.72 37.99
C ASP A 290 25.31 30.38 38.24
N ILE A 291 24.36 30.34 39.18
CA ILE A 291 23.65 29.13 39.59
C ILE A 291 22.17 29.21 39.23
N GLY A 292 21.60 28.08 38.81
CA GLY A 292 20.15 27.86 38.77
C GLY A 292 19.72 27.02 39.97
N THR A 293 18.79 27.49 40.78
CA THR A 293 18.19 26.71 41.87
C THR A 293 17.18 25.70 41.35
N GLN A 294 17.08 24.53 41.98
CA GLN A 294 16.05 23.55 41.66
C GLN A 294 14.66 24.15 41.89
N THR A 295 13.73 23.84 41.00
CA THR A 295 12.31 24.22 41.06
C THR A 295 11.45 22.98 40.80
N ALA A 296 10.20 22.97 41.27
CA ALA A 296 9.28 21.85 41.01
C ALA A 296 8.92 21.77 39.51
N CYS A 297 8.66 22.92 38.91
CA CYS A 297 8.27 23.07 37.51
C CYS A 297 8.76 24.42 36.97
N LEU A 298 9.11 24.46 35.69
CA LEU A 298 9.36 25.69 34.94
C LEU A 298 8.84 25.51 33.51
N ASP A 299 8.15 26.53 32.97
CA ASP A 299 7.55 26.51 31.63
C ASP A 299 6.66 25.27 31.34
N GLY A 300 5.94 24.79 32.36
CA GLY A 300 5.05 23.61 32.26
C GLY A 300 5.77 22.25 32.23
N LEU A 301 7.10 22.25 32.33
CA LEU A 301 7.96 21.07 32.46
C LEU A 301 8.33 20.87 33.94
N CYS A 302 8.13 19.66 34.44
CA CYS A 302 8.27 19.31 35.86
C CYS A 302 9.06 18.00 35.99
N GLY A 303 9.62 17.75 37.17
CA GLY A 303 10.16 16.43 37.51
C GLY A 303 9.13 15.32 37.30
N GLY A 304 9.55 14.21 36.70
CA GLY A 304 8.71 13.05 36.37
C GLY A 304 8.04 13.11 35.00
N HIS A 305 8.00 14.26 34.32
CA HIS A 305 7.41 14.32 32.97
C HIS A 305 8.25 13.54 31.95
N ASN A 306 7.55 12.76 31.11
CA ASN A 306 8.12 12.20 29.89
C ASN A 306 8.39 13.32 28.88
N ILE A 307 9.55 13.28 28.23
CA ILE A 307 9.98 14.29 27.26
C ILE A 307 10.57 13.68 26.00
N LEU A 308 10.70 14.50 24.97
CA LEU A 308 11.52 14.28 23.79
C LEU A 308 12.58 15.39 23.71
N TYR A 309 13.84 15.01 23.83
CA TYR A 309 15.00 15.89 23.75
C TYR A 309 15.55 15.96 22.32
N SER A 310 15.80 17.19 21.85
CA SER A 310 16.36 17.48 20.52
C SER A 310 15.61 16.79 19.37
N GLY A 311 14.33 16.49 19.59
CA GLY A 311 13.45 15.84 18.63
C GLY A 311 13.75 14.37 18.31
N SER A 312 14.67 13.71 19.04
CA SER A 312 15.13 12.34 18.71
C SER A 312 15.23 11.40 19.91
N TYR A 313 15.42 11.95 21.12
CA TYR A 313 15.69 11.13 22.31
C TYR A 313 14.56 11.24 23.31
N SER A 314 13.82 10.15 23.53
CA SER A 314 12.81 10.12 24.60
C SER A 314 13.49 10.00 25.97
N GLY A 315 12.83 10.48 27.02
CA GLY A 315 13.37 10.40 28.37
C GLY A 315 12.41 10.93 29.42
N VAL A 316 12.92 11.10 30.63
CA VAL A 316 12.16 11.60 31.79
C VAL A 316 12.95 12.71 32.48
N ILE A 317 12.28 13.83 32.77
CA ILE A 317 12.85 14.89 33.60
C ILE A 317 13.00 14.39 35.03
N LYS A 318 14.19 14.56 35.63
CA LYS A 318 14.41 14.31 37.05
C LYS A 318 14.33 15.59 37.86
N GLU A 319 14.98 16.65 37.38
CA GLU A 319 15.09 17.92 38.09
C GLU A 319 14.96 19.08 37.08
N VAL A 320 14.36 20.19 37.50
CA VAL A 320 14.22 21.41 36.70
C VAL A 320 14.86 22.56 37.47
N PHE A 321 15.59 23.44 36.81
CA PHE A 321 16.32 24.54 37.43
C PHE A 321 15.85 25.91 36.90
N SER A 322 15.93 26.93 37.75
CA SER A 322 15.45 28.29 37.47
C SER A 322 16.21 28.99 36.32
N ASN A 323 17.41 28.53 35.96
CA ASN A 323 18.18 29.02 34.81
C ASN A 323 17.81 28.34 33.48
N LYS A 324 16.59 27.83 33.36
CA LYS A 324 16.04 27.14 32.18
C LYS A 324 16.77 25.85 31.78
N LYS A 325 17.45 25.20 32.72
CA LYS A 325 18.05 23.87 32.53
C LYS A 325 17.19 22.79 33.17
N ALA A 326 17.33 21.56 32.69
CA ALA A 326 16.74 20.38 33.30
C ALA A 326 17.76 19.25 33.35
N ARG A 327 17.73 18.46 34.42
CA ARG A 327 18.45 17.18 34.51
C ARG A 327 17.50 16.07 34.08
N VAL A 328 17.87 15.32 33.06
CA VAL A 328 17.02 14.29 32.43
C VAL A 328 17.74 12.94 32.40
N VAL A 329 16.95 11.86 32.40
CA VAL A 329 17.42 10.53 32.01
C VAL A 329 16.88 10.26 30.61
N LEU A 330 17.77 9.98 29.66
CA LEU A 330 17.40 9.68 28.28
C LEU A 330 17.35 8.16 28.08
N ASP A 331 16.34 7.69 27.35
CA ASP A 331 16.16 6.28 27.05
C ASP A 331 17.34 5.77 26.22
N GLY A 332 17.97 4.67 26.66
CA GLY A 332 19.13 4.08 25.99
C GLY A 332 20.48 4.72 26.35
N TYR A 333 20.50 5.77 27.16
CA TYR A 333 21.73 6.40 27.66
C TYR A 333 21.91 6.10 29.15
N SER A 334 23.17 5.91 29.57
CA SER A 334 23.50 5.76 30.97
C SER A 334 23.69 7.14 31.62
N GLY A 335 23.13 7.32 32.80
CA GLY A 335 23.34 8.49 33.62
C GLY A 335 22.33 9.63 33.41
N LEU A 336 22.71 10.80 33.91
CA LEU A 336 21.88 11.99 33.97
C LEU A 336 22.51 13.06 33.08
N HIS A 337 21.71 13.67 32.21
CA HIS A 337 22.14 14.71 31.30
C HIS A 337 21.55 16.05 31.71
N ILE A 338 22.29 17.13 31.55
CA ILE A 338 21.78 18.49 31.74
C ILE A 338 21.54 19.11 30.38
N VAL A 339 20.30 19.55 30.15
CA VAL A 339 19.82 20.04 28.85
C VAL A 339 19.05 21.34 29.02
N ASN A 340 18.89 22.12 27.96
CA ASN A 340 18.02 23.29 27.96
C ASN A 340 16.55 22.87 27.92
N LEU A 341 15.70 23.54 28.69
CA LEU A 341 14.24 23.33 28.65
C LEU A 341 13.65 23.60 27.26
N SER A 342 14.22 24.55 26.51
CA SER A 342 13.79 24.88 25.15
C SER A 342 14.00 23.76 24.13
N GLU A 343 14.84 22.77 24.44
CA GLU A 343 15.10 21.61 23.60
C GLU A 343 14.21 20.40 23.96
N LEU A 344 13.34 20.56 24.96
CA LEU A 344 12.44 19.53 25.45
C LEU A 344 11.02 19.76 24.94
N ALA A 345 10.44 18.70 24.37
CA ALA A 345 9.00 18.64 24.14
C ALA A 345 8.34 17.74 25.18
N LYS A 346 7.27 18.23 25.82
CA LYS A 346 6.54 17.49 26.85
C LYS A 346 5.67 16.40 26.23
N SER A 347 5.61 15.24 26.86
CA SER A 347 4.63 14.21 26.49
C SER A 347 3.21 14.63 26.87
N VAL A 348 2.23 14.35 26.00
CA VAL A 348 0.80 14.61 26.20
C VAL A 348 -0.03 13.39 25.80
N ASP A 349 -1.25 13.26 26.32
CA ASP A 349 -2.12 12.11 26.04
C ASP A 349 -2.71 12.16 24.62
N CYS A 350 -3.06 13.37 24.18
CA CYS A 350 -3.52 13.65 22.83
C CYS A 350 -2.89 14.94 22.31
N HIS A 351 -2.60 14.96 21.02
CA HIS A 351 -2.14 16.15 20.31
C HIS A 351 -2.74 16.17 18.92
N GLN A 352 -3.41 17.28 18.58
CA GLN A 352 -4.27 17.37 17.39
C GLN A 352 -5.32 16.23 17.43
N ASN A 353 -5.42 15.41 16.38
CA ASN A 353 -6.36 14.29 16.30
C ASN A 353 -5.75 12.95 16.72
N PHE A 354 -4.51 12.95 17.20
CA PHE A 354 -3.80 11.74 17.62
C PHE A 354 -3.85 11.60 19.14
N CYS A 355 -4.00 10.36 19.62
CA CYS A 355 -3.96 10.02 21.04
C CYS A 355 -3.10 8.77 21.24
N ILE A 356 -2.50 8.64 22.43
CA ILE A 356 -1.71 7.46 22.81
C ILE A 356 -2.57 6.19 22.70
N ASN A 357 -1.94 5.07 22.34
CA ASN A 357 -2.50 3.75 22.07
C ASN A 357 -3.50 3.67 20.90
N ARG A 358 -3.72 4.75 20.14
CA ARG A 358 -4.48 4.68 18.89
C ARG A 358 -3.64 4.11 17.75
N GLN A 359 -4.34 3.41 16.84
CA GLN A 359 -3.76 2.94 15.59
C GLN A 359 -3.72 4.06 14.55
N ALA A 360 -2.61 4.12 13.84
CA ALA A 360 -2.38 5.01 12.71
C ALA A 360 -1.67 4.24 11.60
N ILE A 361 -1.52 4.86 10.44
CA ILE A 361 -0.58 4.40 9.41
C ILE A 361 0.56 5.40 9.29
N TYR A 362 1.78 4.88 9.22
CA TYR A 362 3.00 5.64 9.00
C TYR A 362 3.45 5.55 7.54
N SER A 363 3.77 6.70 6.94
CA SER A 363 4.30 6.82 5.58
C SER A 363 3.51 6.01 4.54
N ASN A 364 2.18 5.95 4.69
CA ASN A 364 1.25 5.25 3.80
C ASN A 364 1.45 3.72 3.68
N SER A 365 2.27 3.07 4.51
CA SER A 365 2.60 1.65 4.32
C SER A 365 2.65 0.82 5.60
N TYR A 366 2.88 1.44 6.77
CA TYR A 366 3.13 0.69 7.99
C TYR A 366 2.08 0.97 9.05
N ASP A 367 1.43 -0.09 9.53
CA ASP A 367 0.58 0.00 10.71
C ASP A 367 1.42 0.47 11.90
N ALA A 368 0.97 1.54 12.54
CA ALA A 368 1.63 2.19 13.65
C ALA A 368 0.71 2.22 14.88
N THR A 369 1.27 1.95 16.06
CA THR A 369 0.61 2.19 17.34
C THR A 369 1.33 3.30 18.08
N ILE A 370 0.62 4.36 18.43
CA ILE A 370 1.19 5.52 19.11
C ILE A 370 1.45 5.16 20.58
N LYS A 371 2.69 5.36 21.06
CA LYS A 371 3.09 5.07 22.45
C LYS A 371 3.31 6.33 23.28
N LYS A 372 3.85 7.39 22.68
CA LYS A 372 3.94 8.74 23.28
C LYS A 372 3.66 9.81 22.22
N LEU A 373 3.10 10.93 22.64
CA LEU A 373 2.89 12.11 21.80
C LEU A 373 3.57 13.30 22.45
N PHE A 374 4.19 14.17 21.66
CA PHE A 374 4.95 15.30 22.16
C PHE A 374 4.41 16.62 21.63
N THR A 375 4.53 17.69 22.44
CA THR A 375 4.04 19.04 22.12
C THR A 375 4.67 19.68 20.89
N ASN A 376 5.78 19.14 20.38
CA ASN A 376 6.46 19.61 19.17
C ASN A 376 5.96 18.92 17.88
N GLY A 377 4.79 18.26 17.93
CA GLY A 377 4.22 17.61 16.74
C GLY A 377 4.92 16.29 16.36
N LYS A 378 5.67 15.67 17.27
CA LYS A 378 6.26 14.34 17.08
C LYS A 378 5.55 13.27 17.90
N ALA A 379 5.68 12.03 17.47
CA ALA A 379 5.16 10.85 18.15
C ALA A 379 6.24 9.78 18.27
N GLN A 380 6.20 9.04 19.37
CA GLN A 380 6.90 7.77 19.50
C GLN A 380 5.91 6.65 19.16
N VAL A 381 6.23 5.83 18.16
CA VAL A 381 5.33 4.79 17.63
C VAL A 381 6.01 3.43 17.60
N THR A 382 5.22 2.36 17.74
CA THR A 382 5.63 0.99 17.38
C THR A 382 5.10 0.71 15.99
N LEU A 383 5.97 0.27 15.07
CA LEU A 383 5.59 -0.06 13.70
C LEU A 383 5.48 -1.59 13.54
N ALA A 384 4.40 -2.06 12.91
CA ALA A 384 4.22 -3.48 12.62
C ALA A 384 5.36 -4.00 11.74
N GLY A 385 5.95 -5.13 12.12
CA GLY A 385 7.10 -5.72 11.41
C GLY A 385 8.47 -5.14 11.76
N TYR A 386 8.54 -4.07 12.58
CA TYR A 386 9.80 -3.50 13.05
C TYR A 386 9.96 -3.70 14.56
N SER A 387 11.22 -3.91 14.98
CA SER A 387 11.58 -4.00 16.39
C SER A 387 11.83 -2.59 16.96
N GLY A 388 11.24 -2.31 18.11
CA GLY A 388 11.53 -1.10 18.88
C GLY A 388 10.50 0.03 18.69
N MET A 389 10.89 1.21 19.16
CA MET A 389 10.09 2.43 19.06
C MET A 389 10.75 3.41 18.10
N HIS A 390 9.94 4.10 17.29
CA HIS A 390 10.40 5.06 16.30
C HIS A 390 9.85 6.44 16.63
N ILE A 391 10.68 7.48 16.47
CA ILE A 391 10.22 8.87 16.55
C ILE A 391 9.87 9.36 15.14
N VAL A 392 8.64 9.82 14.96
CA VAL A 392 8.10 10.26 13.66
C VAL A 392 7.37 11.58 13.80
N ASN A 393 7.23 12.35 12.72
CA ASN A 393 6.38 13.54 12.71
C ASN A 393 4.90 13.15 12.62
N LEU A 394 4.02 13.89 13.28
CA LEU A 394 2.57 13.66 13.20
C LEU A 394 2.02 13.84 11.78
N SER A 395 2.65 14.68 10.95
CA SER A 395 2.29 14.86 9.54
C SER A 395 2.55 13.62 8.67
N GLU A 396 3.39 12.69 9.13
CA GLU A 396 3.66 11.41 8.45
C GLU A 396 2.71 10.30 8.91
N LEU A 397 1.83 10.60 9.87
CA LEU A 397 0.81 9.69 10.38
C LEU A 397 -0.56 10.04 9.81
N ALA A 398 -1.38 9.01 9.61
CA ALA A 398 -2.81 9.18 9.39
C ALA A 398 -3.60 8.29 10.36
N ASN A 399 -4.57 8.89 11.06
CA ASN A 399 -5.42 8.17 12.00
C ASN A 399 -6.29 7.14 11.29
N SER A 400 -6.47 5.99 11.95
CA SER A 400 -7.54 5.05 11.62
C SER A 400 -8.90 5.69 11.97
N ILE A 401 -9.84 5.59 11.04
CA ILE A 401 -11.20 6.11 11.15
C ILE A 401 -12.19 5.00 10.77
N GLN A 402 -13.42 5.09 11.27
CA GLN A 402 -14.42 4.05 11.00
C GLN A 402 -14.92 4.07 9.55
N CYS A 403 -15.12 5.27 9.01
CA CYS A 403 -15.59 5.47 7.65
C CYS A 403 -14.91 6.69 7.04
N SER A 404 -14.67 6.65 5.73
CA SER A 404 -14.28 7.80 4.92
C SER A 404 -15.28 7.92 3.79
N ARG A 405 -16.02 9.04 3.77
CA ARG A 405 -17.19 9.22 2.90
C ARG A 405 -18.24 8.13 3.20
N GLU A 406 -18.67 7.39 2.19
CA GLU A 406 -19.65 6.29 2.30
C GLU A 406 -18.99 4.90 2.40
N LEU A 407 -17.68 4.84 2.62
CA LEU A 407 -16.93 3.58 2.73
C LEU A 407 -16.47 3.38 4.17
N CYS A 408 -16.92 2.29 4.77
CA CYS A 408 -16.70 1.93 6.16
C CYS A 408 -15.87 0.65 6.29
N VAL A 409 -15.19 0.50 7.44
CA VAL A 409 -14.55 -0.76 7.81
C VAL A 409 -15.59 -1.89 7.81
N GLY A 410 -15.27 -2.99 7.13
CA GLY A 410 -16.13 -4.16 6.97
C GLY A 410 -16.85 -4.23 5.62
N ASP A 411 -16.93 -3.12 4.88
CA ASP A 411 -17.63 -3.08 3.60
C ASP A 411 -16.97 -4.00 2.56
N SER A 412 -17.83 -4.66 1.77
CA SER A 412 -17.44 -5.37 0.55
C SER A 412 -17.42 -4.37 -0.59
N VAL A 413 -16.33 -4.35 -1.35
CA VAL A 413 -16.06 -3.35 -2.40
C VAL A 413 -15.41 -4.01 -3.62
N MET A 414 -15.37 -3.30 -4.74
CA MET A 414 -14.66 -3.73 -5.95
C MET A 414 -13.33 -2.98 -6.06
N TYR A 415 -12.23 -3.71 -6.16
CA TYR A 415 -10.89 -3.20 -6.41
C TYR A 415 -10.55 -3.25 -7.90
N ASN A 416 -10.06 -2.13 -8.44
CA ASN A 416 -9.58 -1.97 -9.81
C ASN A 416 -10.53 -2.54 -10.89
N ASN A 417 -11.84 -2.43 -10.65
CA ASN A 417 -12.90 -2.90 -11.55
C ASN A 417 -12.93 -4.41 -11.82
N THR A 418 -12.15 -5.24 -11.11
CA THR A 418 -12.03 -6.67 -11.43
C THR A 418 -12.33 -7.57 -10.24
N SER A 419 -11.83 -7.21 -9.06
CA SER A 419 -11.73 -8.13 -7.93
C SER A 419 -12.52 -7.63 -6.73
N LYS A 420 -13.26 -8.53 -6.07
CA LYS A 420 -13.87 -8.23 -4.79
C LYS A 420 -12.81 -8.02 -3.72
N ALA A 421 -13.06 -7.06 -2.84
CA ALA A 421 -12.22 -6.79 -1.69
C ALA A 421 -13.08 -6.46 -0.46
N LYS A 422 -12.51 -6.63 0.72
CA LYS A 422 -13.14 -6.27 2.00
C LYS A 422 -12.28 -5.23 2.71
N LEU A 423 -12.90 -4.13 3.10
CA LEU A 423 -12.23 -3.07 3.86
C LEU A 423 -11.94 -3.56 5.29
N LEU A 424 -10.68 -3.53 5.70
CA LEU A 424 -10.25 -3.87 7.07
C LEU A 424 -9.98 -2.63 7.93
N LYS A 425 -9.37 -1.60 7.35
CA LYS A 425 -9.08 -0.32 8.02
C LYS A 425 -9.21 0.81 7.02
N VAL A 426 -9.66 1.97 7.50
CA VAL A 426 -9.75 3.20 6.72
C VAL A 426 -8.93 4.26 7.40
N TYR A 427 -8.13 5.00 6.63
CA TYR A 427 -7.25 6.04 7.16
C TYR A 427 -7.66 7.43 6.66
N SER A 428 -7.44 8.43 7.51
CA SER A 428 -7.80 9.84 7.24
C SER A 428 -7.11 10.47 6.02
N ASN A 429 -6.01 9.89 5.54
CA ASN A 429 -5.33 10.30 4.30
C ASN A 429 -5.90 9.65 3.03
N GLY A 430 -7.03 8.96 3.11
CA GLY A 430 -7.65 8.28 1.96
C GLY A 430 -6.98 6.96 1.58
N LYS A 431 -6.06 6.45 2.40
CA LYS A 431 -5.58 5.06 2.28
C LYS A 431 -6.51 4.11 3.01
N VAL A 432 -6.58 2.87 2.53
CA VAL A 432 -7.33 1.80 3.17
C VAL A 432 -6.54 0.50 3.15
N GLN A 433 -6.72 -0.30 4.19
CA GLN A 433 -6.21 -1.67 4.24
C GLN A 433 -7.33 -2.62 3.82
N VAL A 434 -7.06 -3.53 2.90
CA VAL A 434 -8.07 -4.44 2.34
C VAL A 434 -7.55 -5.88 2.25
N THR A 435 -8.47 -6.84 2.27
CA THR A 435 -8.21 -8.19 1.71
C THR A 435 -8.82 -8.26 0.33
N ILE A 436 -8.07 -8.72 -0.67
CA ILE A 436 -8.55 -8.84 -2.05
C ILE A 436 -8.74 -10.32 -2.35
N GLU A 437 -9.89 -10.69 -2.88
CA GLU A 437 -10.19 -12.08 -3.25
C GLU A 437 -9.20 -12.58 -4.30
N GLY A 438 -8.61 -13.75 -4.08
CA GLY A 438 -7.56 -14.33 -4.92
C GLY A 438 -6.13 -13.87 -4.59
N TYR A 439 -5.95 -12.91 -3.68
CA TYR A 439 -4.63 -12.47 -3.22
C TYR A 439 -4.38 -12.87 -1.77
N SER A 440 -3.12 -13.13 -1.42
CA SER A 440 -2.73 -13.46 -0.04
C SER A 440 -2.40 -12.21 0.76
N GLY A 441 -2.85 -12.19 2.02
CA GLY A 441 -2.53 -11.13 2.98
C GLY A 441 -3.43 -9.90 2.87
N THR A 442 -2.91 -8.78 3.36
CA THR A 442 -3.59 -7.48 3.37
C THR A 442 -2.86 -6.48 2.50
N HIS A 443 -3.59 -5.66 1.75
CA HIS A 443 -3.03 -4.68 0.84
C HIS A 443 -3.39 -3.26 1.28
N MET A 444 -2.43 -2.34 1.15
CA MET A 444 -2.65 -0.92 1.36
C MET A 444 -2.86 -0.25 0.00
N ILE A 445 -4.06 0.27 -0.24
CA ILE A 445 -4.45 0.89 -1.51
C ILE A 445 -5.09 2.27 -1.30
N SER A 446 -5.23 3.05 -2.36
CA SER A 446 -6.00 4.29 -2.32
C SER A 446 -7.50 4.00 -2.34
N ILE A 447 -8.28 4.75 -1.57
CA ILE A 447 -9.74 4.69 -1.61
C ILE A 447 -10.31 5.04 -3.00
N SER A 448 -9.54 5.75 -3.83
CA SER A 448 -9.91 6.07 -5.22
C SER A 448 -9.86 4.86 -6.17
N GLU A 449 -9.17 3.80 -5.80
CA GLU A 449 -9.06 2.55 -6.58
C GLU A 449 -10.22 1.59 -6.29
N ILE A 450 -11.16 2.03 -5.46
CA ILE A 450 -12.24 1.22 -4.91
C ILE A 450 -13.57 1.76 -5.36
N SER A 451 -14.43 0.84 -5.77
CA SER A 451 -15.80 1.12 -6.15
C SER A 451 -16.75 0.49 -5.15
N ARG A 452 -17.73 1.27 -4.70
CA ARG A 452 -18.70 0.85 -3.68
C ARG A 452 -19.86 0.10 -4.34
N PRO A 453 -20.42 -0.91 -3.66
CA PRO A 453 -21.66 -1.52 -4.11
C PRO A 453 -22.81 -0.50 -3.99
N THR A 454 -23.75 -0.61 -4.90
CA THR A 454 -24.96 0.18 -5.02
C THR A 454 -26.12 -0.77 -5.27
N ARG A 455 -27.33 -0.39 -4.84
CA ARG A 455 -28.51 -1.25 -5.04
C ARG A 455 -28.85 -1.41 -6.52
N CYS A 456 -28.80 -0.30 -7.25
CA CYS A 456 -29.04 -0.24 -8.68
C CYS A 456 -28.24 0.90 -9.30
N LEU A 457 -27.84 0.75 -10.57
CA LEU A 457 -27.21 1.80 -11.37
C LEU A 457 -27.67 1.68 -12.83
N GLU A 458 -28.07 2.78 -13.44
CA GLU A 458 -28.58 2.83 -14.84
C GLU A 458 -29.71 1.80 -15.09
N GLY A 459 -30.52 1.59 -14.06
CA GLY A 459 -31.63 0.64 -14.07
C GLY A 459 -31.21 -0.81 -13.78
N VAL A 460 -29.93 -1.19 -13.87
CA VAL A 460 -29.48 -2.53 -13.51
C VAL A 460 -29.39 -2.66 -11.98
N CYS A 461 -30.08 -3.64 -11.42
CA CYS A 461 -30.14 -3.90 -9.98
C CYS A 461 -29.56 -5.27 -9.61
N ALA A 462 -29.05 -5.38 -8.39
CA ALA A 462 -28.72 -6.68 -7.81
C ALA A 462 -29.96 -7.61 -7.79
N GLY A 463 -29.80 -8.83 -8.28
CA GLY A 463 -30.87 -9.83 -8.45
C GLY A 463 -31.48 -9.87 -9.85
N ASP A 464 -31.25 -8.88 -10.71
CA ASP A 464 -31.80 -8.84 -12.05
C ASP A 464 -31.27 -10.01 -12.92
N SER A 465 -32.14 -10.57 -13.76
CA SER A 465 -31.78 -11.48 -14.85
C SER A 465 -31.77 -10.71 -16.17
N LEU A 466 -30.58 -10.58 -16.76
CA LEU A 466 -30.30 -9.75 -17.93
C LEU A 466 -29.65 -10.59 -19.03
N MET A 467 -29.61 -10.06 -20.26
CA MET A 467 -28.80 -10.63 -21.33
C MET A 467 -27.41 -10.00 -21.32
N TYR A 468 -26.36 -10.82 -21.28
CA TYR A 468 -24.96 -10.46 -21.42
C TYR A 468 -24.49 -10.72 -22.85
N ASP A 469 -23.79 -9.73 -23.41
CA ASP A 469 -23.16 -9.76 -24.74
C ASP A 469 -24.02 -10.41 -25.83
N ARG A 470 -25.32 -10.07 -25.81
CA ARG A 470 -26.36 -10.50 -26.76
C ARG A 470 -26.61 -12.01 -26.84
N THR A 471 -25.95 -12.86 -26.08
CA THR A 471 -26.01 -14.31 -26.32
C THR A 471 -26.32 -15.11 -25.07
N MET A 472 -25.97 -14.61 -23.88
CA MET A 472 -26.02 -15.39 -22.65
C MET A 472 -26.89 -14.73 -21.60
N GLU A 473 -27.62 -15.50 -20.82
CA GLU A 473 -28.32 -14.97 -19.66
C GLU A 473 -27.34 -14.78 -18.50
N ALA A 474 -27.40 -13.63 -17.85
CA ALA A 474 -26.61 -13.28 -16.70
C ALA A 474 -27.51 -12.89 -15.53
N LYS A 475 -27.17 -13.34 -14.33
CA LYS A 475 -27.82 -12.92 -13.08
C LYS A 475 -26.91 -11.95 -12.35
N VAL A 476 -27.40 -10.75 -12.09
CA VAL A 476 -26.65 -9.71 -11.38
C VAL A 476 -26.60 -10.05 -9.90
N ILE A 477 -25.40 -10.10 -9.34
CA ILE A 477 -25.15 -10.34 -7.91
C ILE A 477 -25.02 -8.99 -7.20
N GLU A 478 -24.15 -8.12 -7.71
CA GLU A 478 -23.84 -6.81 -7.14
C GLU A 478 -23.62 -5.79 -8.26
N VAL A 479 -23.92 -4.52 -8.00
CA VAL A 479 -23.73 -3.40 -8.93
C VAL A 479 -22.86 -2.36 -8.27
N TYR A 480 -21.85 -1.83 -8.95
CA TYR A 480 -20.88 -0.90 -8.38
C TYR A 480 -20.99 0.49 -9.03
N ASN A 481 -20.64 1.52 -8.26
CA ASN A 481 -20.76 2.92 -8.69
C ASN A 481 -19.83 3.34 -9.85
N ASN A 482 -18.92 2.46 -10.27
CA ASN A 482 -18.03 2.61 -11.43
C ASN A 482 -18.60 2.01 -12.72
N ARG A 483 -19.92 1.77 -12.79
CA ARG A 483 -20.62 1.17 -13.94
C ARG A 483 -20.18 -0.27 -14.25
N GLN A 484 -19.69 -0.99 -13.24
CA GLN A 484 -19.46 -2.43 -13.31
C GLN A 484 -20.54 -3.19 -12.53
N ALA A 485 -20.79 -4.42 -12.92
CA ALA A 485 -21.66 -5.35 -12.20
C ALA A 485 -20.94 -6.70 -12.07
N LEU A 486 -21.08 -7.32 -10.90
CA LEU A 486 -20.67 -8.71 -10.72
C LEU A 486 -21.87 -9.59 -11.06
N VAL A 487 -21.70 -10.54 -11.98
CA VAL A 487 -22.77 -11.39 -12.50
C VAL A 487 -22.37 -12.86 -12.49
N THR A 488 -23.33 -13.78 -12.43
CA THR A 488 -23.12 -15.16 -12.90
C THR A 488 -23.63 -15.30 -14.32
N ILE A 489 -22.86 -15.90 -15.21
CA ILE A 489 -23.22 -16.05 -16.63
C ILE A 489 -23.59 -17.51 -16.88
N ALA A 490 -24.74 -17.77 -17.50
CA ALA A 490 -25.19 -19.11 -17.81
C ALA A 490 -24.15 -19.83 -18.70
N GLY A 491 -23.76 -21.05 -18.29
CA GLY A 491 -22.74 -21.85 -18.98
C GLY A 491 -21.30 -21.61 -18.50
N TYR A 492 -21.07 -20.61 -17.65
CA TYR A 492 -19.76 -20.34 -17.04
C TYR A 492 -19.79 -20.62 -15.53
N ASN A 493 -18.65 -21.07 -15.01
CA ASN A 493 -18.50 -21.31 -13.58
C ASN A 493 -18.00 -20.03 -12.88
N GLY A 494 -18.61 -19.71 -11.75
CA GLY A 494 -18.20 -18.60 -10.90
C GLY A 494 -18.89 -17.27 -11.24
N THR A 495 -18.23 -16.18 -10.84
CA THR A 495 -18.75 -14.82 -10.99
C THR A 495 -17.82 -14.00 -11.89
N HIS A 496 -18.40 -13.14 -12.72
CA HIS A 496 -17.68 -12.32 -13.69
C HIS A 496 -18.02 -10.85 -13.47
N THR A 497 -17.01 -9.99 -13.57
CA THR A 497 -17.22 -8.54 -13.56
C THR A 497 -17.39 -8.06 -14.99
N VAL A 498 -18.52 -7.40 -15.27
CA VAL A 498 -18.89 -6.93 -16.61
C VAL A 498 -19.38 -5.49 -16.55
N ALA A 499 -19.20 -4.75 -17.64
CA ALA A 499 -19.72 -3.40 -17.74
C ALA A 499 -21.25 -3.42 -17.76
N ILE A 500 -21.89 -2.47 -17.09
CA ILE A 500 -23.37 -2.36 -17.11
C ILE A 500 -23.89 -2.19 -18.54
N SER A 501 -23.13 -1.52 -19.41
CA SER A 501 -23.47 -1.32 -20.82
C SER A 501 -23.50 -2.61 -21.65
N SER A 502 -22.87 -3.69 -21.21
CA SER A 502 -22.96 -5.01 -21.88
C SER A 502 -24.16 -5.83 -21.41
N LEU A 503 -24.96 -5.30 -20.49
CA LEU A 503 -26.15 -5.95 -19.95
C LEU A 503 -27.42 -5.32 -20.54
N SER A 504 -28.38 -6.18 -20.91
CA SER A 504 -29.64 -5.74 -21.50
C SER A 504 -30.82 -6.29 -20.72
N LYS A 505 -31.71 -5.40 -20.28
CA LYS A 505 -32.94 -5.76 -19.54
C LYS A 505 -33.88 -6.60 -20.37
N LYS A 506 -34.44 -7.62 -19.74
CA LYS A 506 -35.64 -8.30 -20.21
C LYS A 506 -36.81 -7.32 -20.15
N ILE A 507 -37.51 -7.19 -21.27
CA ILE A 507 -38.70 -6.38 -21.44
C ILE A 507 -39.84 -7.25 -21.96
N ASN A 508 -41.08 -6.82 -21.76
CA ASN A 508 -42.24 -7.59 -22.21
C ASN A 508 -42.35 -7.59 -23.74
N CYS A 509 -42.15 -6.42 -24.34
CA CYS A 509 -42.21 -6.24 -25.78
C CYS A 509 -41.24 -5.14 -26.24
N ALA A 510 -40.71 -5.25 -27.45
CA ALA A 510 -40.03 -4.17 -28.17
C ALA A 510 -40.37 -4.24 -29.66
N SER A 511 -40.50 -3.07 -30.30
CA SER A 511 -40.86 -2.95 -31.72
C SER A 511 -42.13 -3.74 -32.09
N GLY A 512 -43.09 -3.78 -31.16
CA GLY A 512 -44.32 -4.55 -31.32
C GLY A 512 -44.18 -6.06 -31.17
N ILE A 513 -42.99 -6.63 -30.98
CA ILE A 513 -42.75 -8.06 -30.72
C ILE A 513 -42.70 -8.31 -29.22
N CYS A 514 -43.47 -9.28 -28.73
CA CYS A 514 -43.61 -9.63 -27.32
C CYS A 514 -43.15 -11.05 -27.03
N ALA A 515 -42.78 -11.31 -25.76
CA ALA A 515 -42.58 -12.68 -25.29
C ALA A 515 -43.89 -13.49 -25.44
N GLY A 516 -43.80 -14.69 -26.00
CA GLY A 516 -44.92 -15.57 -26.34
C GLY A 516 -45.34 -15.51 -27.81
N ASP A 517 -44.97 -14.45 -28.55
CA ASP A 517 -45.34 -14.31 -29.95
C ASP A 517 -44.76 -15.44 -30.82
N GLN A 518 -45.54 -15.91 -31.78
CA GLN A 518 -45.07 -16.78 -32.87
C GLN A 518 -44.82 -15.93 -34.12
N LEU A 519 -43.60 -16.01 -34.62
CA LEU A 519 -43.06 -15.16 -35.68
C LEU A 519 -42.36 -16.03 -36.73
N MET A 520 -42.06 -15.45 -37.88
CA MET A 520 -41.15 -16.06 -38.86
C MET A 520 -39.74 -15.54 -38.61
N TYR A 521 -38.77 -16.45 -38.49
CA TYR A 521 -37.34 -16.19 -38.45
C TYR A 521 -36.72 -16.40 -39.83
N ASP A 522 -35.95 -15.41 -40.28
CA ASP A 522 -35.21 -15.41 -41.55
C ASP A 522 -36.04 -15.92 -42.75
N PHE A 523 -37.31 -15.50 -42.78
CA PHE A 523 -38.29 -15.80 -43.82
C PHE A 523 -38.63 -17.29 -44.04
N THR A 524 -38.02 -18.21 -43.30
CA THR A 524 -38.05 -19.64 -43.61
C THR A 524 -38.67 -20.49 -42.52
N MET A 525 -38.48 -20.12 -41.26
CA MET A 525 -38.76 -20.98 -40.11
C MET A 525 -39.64 -20.28 -39.09
N LYS A 526 -40.56 -21.02 -38.46
CA LYS A 526 -41.34 -20.47 -37.35
C LYS A 526 -40.46 -20.38 -36.10
N ALA A 527 -40.55 -19.26 -35.41
CA ALA A 527 -39.88 -19.02 -34.15
C ALA A 527 -40.89 -18.57 -33.09
N LYS A 528 -40.80 -19.12 -31.89
CA LYS A 528 -41.56 -18.65 -30.73
C LYS A 528 -40.66 -17.81 -29.84
N VAL A 529 -41.06 -16.58 -29.58
CA VAL A 529 -40.31 -15.66 -28.70
C VAL A 529 -40.48 -16.10 -27.26
N ILE A 530 -39.37 -16.34 -26.58
CA ILE A 530 -39.33 -16.70 -25.15
C ILE A 530 -39.11 -15.43 -24.31
N LYS A 531 -38.15 -14.60 -24.71
CA LYS A 531 -37.77 -13.36 -24.01
C LYS A 531 -37.41 -12.28 -25.02
N VAL A 532 -37.71 -11.02 -24.69
CA VAL A 532 -37.30 -9.83 -25.47
C VAL A 532 -36.39 -8.97 -24.61
N PHE A 533 -35.36 -8.37 -25.22
CA PHE A 533 -34.37 -7.57 -24.53
C PHE A 533 -34.33 -6.14 -25.08
N SER A 534 -34.00 -5.19 -24.21
CA SER A 534 -33.94 -3.74 -24.50
C SER A 534 -32.91 -3.34 -25.56
N ASN A 535 -31.93 -4.19 -25.87
CA ASN A 535 -30.97 -3.99 -26.96
C ASN A 535 -31.48 -4.44 -28.34
N GLY A 536 -32.78 -4.74 -28.48
CA GLY A 536 -33.37 -5.18 -29.74
C GLY A 536 -33.07 -6.64 -30.09
N GLN A 537 -32.67 -7.46 -29.13
CA GLN A 537 -32.52 -8.91 -29.29
C GLN A 537 -33.69 -9.67 -28.67
N ALA A 538 -33.94 -10.90 -29.12
CA ALA A 538 -34.91 -11.82 -28.55
C ALA A 538 -34.33 -13.23 -28.44
N LEU A 539 -34.64 -13.92 -27.35
CA LEU A 539 -34.38 -15.35 -27.21
C LEU A 539 -35.60 -16.10 -27.74
N VAL A 540 -35.40 -16.97 -28.73
CA VAL A 540 -36.47 -17.67 -29.45
C VAL A 540 -36.22 -19.18 -29.49
N THR A 541 -37.27 -20.00 -29.57
CA THR A 541 -37.16 -21.39 -30.05
C THR A 541 -37.50 -21.42 -31.53
N ILE A 542 -36.60 -21.94 -32.37
CA ILE A 542 -36.80 -22.04 -33.82
C ILE A 542 -37.24 -23.47 -34.15
N GLU A 543 -38.32 -23.61 -34.91
CA GLU A 543 -38.81 -24.92 -35.35
C GLU A 543 -37.75 -25.63 -36.20
N GLY A 544 -37.45 -26.88 -35.86
CA GLY A 544 -36.40 -27.69 -36.51
C GLY A 544 -35.01 -27.57 -35.88
N TYR A 545 -34.82 -26.66 -34.92
CA TYR A 545 -33.57 -26.55 -34.15
C TYR A 545 -33.77 -26.98 -32.70
N ASN A 546 -32.74 -27.58 -32.12
CA ASN A 546 -32.74 -27.94 -30.71
C ASN A 546 -32.25 -26.76 -29.86
N GLY A 547 -33.05 -26.39 -28.86
CA GLY A 547 -32.69 -25.38 -27.87
C GLY A 547 -33.24 -23.98 -28.16
N THR A 548 -32.58 -22.97 -27.60
CA THR A 548 -32.98 -21.56 -27.69
C THR A 548 -31.89 -20.78 -28.38
N HIS A 549 -32.26 -19.86 -29.27
CA HIS A 549 -31.35 -19.03 -30.05
C HIS A 549 -31.60 -17.56 -29.77
N THR A 550 -30.53 -16.76 -29.71
CA THR A 550 -30.68 -15.30 -29.64
C THR A 550 -30.62 -14.71 -31.04
N VAL A 551 -31.63 -13.92 -31.39
CA VAL A 551 -31.80 -13.33 -32.72
C VAL A 551 -32.16 -11.85 -32.61
N SER A 552 -31.82 -11.07 -33.63
CA SER A 552 -32.24 -9.67 -33.70
C SER A 552 -33.76 -9.58 -33.86
N LEU A 553 -34.42 -8.62 -33.22
CA LEU A 553 -35.84 -8.34 -33.45
C LEU A 553 -36.11 -7.99 -34.92
N SER A 554 -35.12 -7.44 -35.64
CA SER A 554 -35.25 -7.11 -37.06
C SER A 554 -35.32 -8.33 -37.98
N THR A 555 -34.87 -9.51 -37.54
CA THR A 555 -34.94 -10.76 -38.32
C THR A 555 -36.23 -11.54 -38.06
N LEU A 556 -37.10 -11.02 -37.17
CA LEU A 556 -38.37 -11.62 -36.81
C LEU A 556 -39.51 -10.83 -37.45
N THR A 557 -40.42 -11.54 -38.12
CA THR A 557 -41.59 -10.92 -38.75
C THR A 557 -42.89 -11.47 -38.17
N LYS A 558 -43.79 -10.57 -37.76
CA LYS A 558 -45.15 -10.91 -37.33
C LYS A 558 -46.00 -11.44 -38.47
N ALA A 559 -46.75 -12.50 -38.18
CA ALA A 559 -47.86 -12.92 -39.03
C ALA A 559 -48.96 -11.85 -38.98
N VAL A 560 -49.52 -11.55 -40.14
CA VAL A 560 -50.66 -10.66 -40.33
C VAL A 560 -51.79 -11.45 -40.98
N THR A 561 -53.03 -11.06 -40.70
CA THR A 561 -54.21 -11.76 -41.26
C THR A 561 -54.22 -11.69 -42.79
N CYS A 562 -53.89 -10.52 -43.33
CA CYS A 562 -53.80 -10.25 -44.75
C CYS A 562 -52.73 -9.20 -45.03
N SER A 563 -52.09 -9.28 -46.19
CA SER A 563 -51.24 -8.22 -46.73
C SER A 563 -51.34 -8.21 -48.24
N LYS A 564 -51.37 -7.02 -48.85
CA LYS A 564 -51.50 -6.82 -50.30
C LYS A 564 -52.65 -7.62 -50.95
N GLY A 565 -53.78 -7.77 -50.24
CA GLY A 565 -54.97 -8.48 -50.74
C GLY A 565 -54.89 -10.01 -50.69
N ILE A 566 -53.80 -10.58 -50.18
CA ILE A 566 -53.63 -12.01 -49.92
C ILE A 566 -53.79 -12.25 -48.41
N CYS A 567 -54.66 -13.17 -48.03
CA CYS A 567 -54.97 -13.54 -46.65
C CYS A 567 -54.57 -14.99 -46.36
N ALA A 568 -54.31 -15.28 -45.08
CA ALA A 568 -54.22 -16.66 -44.63
C ALA A 568 -55.52 -17.42 -44.98
N GLY A 569 -55.39 -18.57 -45.63
CA GLY A 569 -56.51 -19.38 -46.12
C GLY A 569 -56.85 -19.19 -47.60
N ASP A 570 -56.37 -18.12 -48.24
CA ASP A 570 -56.65 -17.85 -49.65
C ASP A 570 -56.06 -18.93 -50.56
N ARG A 571 -56.79 -19.29 -51.62
CA ARG A 571 -56.24 -20.08 -52.72
C ARG A 571 -55.42 -19.16 -53.63
N ILE A 572 -54.24 -19.60 -54.01
CA ILE A 572 -53.31 -18.79 -54.81
C ILE A 572 -52.81 -19.57 -56.02
N VAL A 573 -52.35 -18.81 -57.01
CA VAL A 573 -51.48 -19.29 -58.10
C VAL A 573 -50.11 -18.66 -57.90
N TYR A 574 -49.08 -19.49 -57.77
CA TYR A 574 -47.68 -19.12 -57.69
C TYR A 574 -47.01 -19.37 -59.05
N ASP A 575 -46.26 -18.37 -59.53
CA ASP A 575 -45.52 -18.43 -60.80
C ASP A 575 -46.34 -18.93 -62.01
N ARG A 576 -47.62 -18.52 -62.05
CA ARG A 576 -48.62 -18.83 -63.10
C ARG A 576 -48.93 -20.32 -63.33
N THR A 577 -48.30 -21.23 -62.62
CA THR A 577 -48.34 -22.68 -62.92
C THR A 577 -48.73 -23.51 -61.71
N TYR A 578 -48.36 -23.10 -60.51
CA TYR A 578 -48.62 -23.86 -59.29
C TYR A 578 -49.82 -23.30 -58.54
N THR A 579 -50.83 -24.12 -58.29
CA THR A 579 -51.96 -23.76 -57.43
C THR A 579 -51.66 -24.15 -55.99
N GLY A 580 -52.20 -23.41 -55.03
CA GLY A 580 -51.89 -23.65 -53.62
C GLY A 580 -52.82 -22.93 -52.66
N LYS A 581 -52.50 -23.04 -51.37
CA LYS A 581 -53.22 -22.34 -50.29
C LYS A 581 -52.23 -21.58 -49.42
N VAL A 582 -52.57 -20.34 -49.08
CA VAL A 582 -51.81 -19.54 -48.12
C VAL A 582 -52.07 -20.07 -46.72
N ILE A 583 -51.01 -20.45 -46.02
CA ILE A 583 -51.06 -20.84 -44.61
C ILE A 583 -51.00 -19.61 -43.72
N SER A 584 -50.07 -18.70 -44.00
CA SER A 584 -49.82 -17.50 -43.21
C SER A 584 -49.23 -16.40 -44.07
N VAL A 585 -49.53 -15.15 -43.71
CA VAL A 585 -49.02 -13.95 -44.39
C VAL A 585 -48.20 -13.14 -43.38
N PHE A 586 -47.11 -12.52 -43.82
CA PHE A 586 -46.19 -11.79 -42.94
C PHE A 586 -46.11 -10.31 -43.32
N GLY A 587 -45.91 -9.46 -42.31
CA GLY A 587 -45.91 -8.00 -42.47
C GLY A 587 -44.83 -7.45 -43.42
N ASN A 588 -43.78 -8.23 -43.69
CA ASN A 588 -42.70 -7.91 -44.63
C ASN A 588 -43.07 -8.15 -46.11
N GLY A 589 -44.27 -8.67 -46.39
CA GLY A 589 -44.69 -8.97 -47.75
C GLY A 589 -44.35 -10.36 -48.26
N THR A 590 -44.04 -11.33 -47.38
CA THR A 590 -43.96 -12.76 -47.72
C THR A 590 -45.18 -13.54 -47.21
N ALA A 591 -45.39 -14.73 -47.76
CA ALA A 591 -46.38 -15.69 -47.28
C ALA A 591 -45.83 -17.12 -47.30
N GLN A 592 -46.28 -17.94 -46.34
CA GLN A 592 -46.06 -19.37 -46.36
C GLN A 592 -47.25 -20.03 -47.05
N VAL A 593 -46.99 -20.84 -48.09
CA VAL A 593 -48.01 -21.48 -48.91
C VAL A 593 -47.79 -22.99 -49.00
N THR A 594 -48.85 -23.77 -49.13
CA THR A 594 -48.76 -25.13 -49.65
C THR A 594 -49.01 -25.09 -51.14
N LEU A 595 -48.14 -25.71 -51.94
CA LEU A 595 -48.30 -25.83 -53.38
C LEU A 595 -48.75 -27.24 -53.72
N ASN A 596 -49.79 -27.36 -54.55
CA ASN A 596 -50.29 -28.64 -55.02
C ASN A 596 -49.20 -29.35 -55.84
N GLY A 597 -48.90 -30.60 -55.51
CA GLY A 597 -47.84 -31.38 -56.17
C GLY A 597 -46.46 -31.28 -55.51
N TYR A 598 -46.29 -30.44 -54.48
CA TYR A 598 -45.07 -30.37 -53.68
C TYR A 598 -45.35 -30.77 -52.23
N SER A 599 -44.39 -31.44 -51.60
CA SER A 599 -44.46 -31.74 -50.18
C SER A 599 -43.95 -30.57 -49.35
N GLY A 600 -44.66 -30.28 -48.25
CA GLY A 600 -44.27 -29.27 -47.29
C GLY A 600 -44.83 -27.87 -47.58
N THR A 601 -44.19 -26.88 -46.97
CA THR A 601 -44.60 -25.48 -47.01
C THR A 601 -43.50 -24.64 -47.63
N HIS A 602 -43.86 -23.75 -48.55
CA HIS A 602 -42.92 -22.89 -49.26
C HIS A 602 -43.13 -21.44 -48.84
N ASN A 603 -42.03 -20.69 -48.69
CA ASN A 603 -42.08 -19.27 -48.43
C ASN A 603 -41.88 -18.51 -49.74
N VAL A 604 -42.83 -17.63 -50.06
CA VAL A 604 -42.86 -16.92 -51.34
C VAL A 604 -43.19 -15.45 -51.11
N HIS A 605 -42.67 -14.58 -51.96
CA HIS A 605 -42.98 -13.15 -51.87
C HIS A 605 -44.42 -12.91 -52.36
N LEU A 606 -45.20 -12.07 -51.68
CA LEU A 606 -46.62 -11.83 -52.01
C LEU A 606 -46.82 -11.34 -53.45
N SER A 607 -45.84 -10.66 -54.05
CA SER A 607 -45.93 -10.22 -55.46
C SER A 607 -45.90 -11.36 -56.48
N SER A 608 -45.47 -12.55 -56.07
CA SER A 608 -45.46 -13.75 -56.91
C SER A 608 -46.77 -14.55 -56.80
N LEU A 609 -47.68 -14.12 -55.93
CA LEU A 609 -48.96 -14.76 -55.67
C LEU A 609 -50.09 -13.99 -56.34
N VAL A 610 -50.95 -14.73 -57.04
CA VAL A 610 -52.23 -14.23 -57.53
C VAL A 610 -53.34 -14.97 -56.81
N LYS A 611 -54.26 -14.25 -56.16
CA LYS A 611 -55.43 -14.84 -55.52
C LYS A 611 -56.31 -15.51 -56.57
N SER A 612 -56.52 -16.81 -56.45
CA SER A 612 -57.53 -17.52 -57.23
C SER A 612 -58.89 -17.13 -56.71
N LYS A 613 -59.80 -16.77 -57.61
CA LYS A 613 -61.22 -16.59 -57.26
C LYS A 613 -61.84 -17.91 -56.83
#